data_AF-A0A2G2KRG8-F1
#
_entry.id   AF-A0A2G2KRG8-F1
#
_cell.length_a   1.000
_cell.length_b   1.000
_cell.length_c   1.000
_cell.angle_alpha   90.00
_cell.angle_beta   90.00
_cell.angle_gamma   90.00
#
_symmetry.space_group_name_H-M   'P 1'
#
loop_
_entity.id
_entity.type
_entity.pdbx_description
1 polymer ?
#
loop_
_entity_poly.entity_id
_entity_poly.type
_entity_poly.pdbx_seq_one_letter_code
_entity_poly.pdbx_strand_id
1 'polypeptide(L)'
;MYFSHITPINFEASGIVVDVRWKTSNHNLPLITIRSGTDKPKHFQHVRIILTPEDIKIGDRFSKKSGTNTCSINEVELKCVK
;
A
#
# COMPACT_ATOMS: atom_id res chain seq x y z
N MET A 1 17.40 -17.71 -19.04
CA MET A 1 17.10 -16.28 -18.83
C MET A 1 15.76 -16.18 -18.13
N TYR A 2 15.75 -15.92 -16.82
CA TYR A 2 14.51 -15.63 -16.10
C TYR A 2 14.13 -14.18 -16.43
N PHE A 3 13.16 -13.99 -17.32
CA PHE A 3 12.47 -12.71 -17.46
C PHE A 3 11.77 -12.46 -16.12
N SER A 4 12.35 -11.56 -15.31
CA SER A 4 11.69 -11.05 -14.11
C SER A 4 10.53 -10.20 -14.60
N HIS A 5 9.38 -10.82 -14.87
CA HIS A 5 8.14 -10.13 -15.12
C HIS A 5 7.78 -9.39 -13.82
N ILE A 6 8.21 -8.13 -13.71
CA ILE A 6 7.80 -7.20 -12.67
C ILE A 6 6.32 -6.91 -12.95
N THR A 7 5.44 -7.81 -12.52
CA THR A 7 3.99 -7.60 -12.62
C THR A 7 3.60 -6.51 -11.64
N PRO A 8 2.94 -5.44 -12.07
CA PRO A 8 2.46 -4.44 -11.12
C PRO A 8 1.45 -5.08 -10.17
N ILE A 9 1.43 -4.63 -8.91
CA ILE A 9 0.45 -5.15 -7.95
C ILE A 9 -0.94 -4.67 -8.38
N ASN A 10 -1.80 -5.63 -8.72
CA ASN A 10 -3.22 -5.43 -9.00
C ASN A 10 -4.00 -5.17 -7.69
N PHE A 11 -3.62 -4.10 -7.00
CA PHE A 11 -4.29 -3.58 -5.82
C PHE A 11 -4.69 -2.14 -6.08
N GLU A 12 -5.94 -1.84 -5.77
CA GLU A 12 -6.52 -0.51 -5.89
C GLU A 12 -7.32 -0.16 -4.64
N ALA A 13 -6.97 0.98 -4.05
CA ALA A 13 -7.70 1.57 -2.94
C ALA A 13 -7.50 3.08 -2.95
N SER A 14 -8.53 3.81 -2.54
CA SER A 14 -8.49 5.24 -2.23
C SER A 14 -9.22 5.42 -0.92
N GLY A 15 -8.70 6.21 0.00
CA GLY A 15 -9.32 6.44 1.31
C GLY A 15 -8.34 6.90 2.38
N ILE A 16 -8.71 6.70 3.64
CA ILE A 16 -7.89 7.05 4.80
C ILE A 16 -7.22 5.79 5.35
N VAL A 17 -5.95 5.92 5.73
CA VAL A 17 -5.22 4.88 6.44
C VAL A 17 -5.75 4.76 7.86
N VAL A 18 -6.27 3.59 8.23
CA VAL A 18 -6.86 3.34 9.56
C VAL A 18 -6.01 2.42 10.44
N ASP A 19 -5.13 1.62 9.83
CA ASP A 19 -4.18 0.77 10.55
C ASP A 19 -2.92 0.56 9.70
N VAL A 20 -1.76 0.50 10.34
CA VAL A 20 -0.47 0.22 9.69
C VAL A 20 0.34 -0.72 10.58
N ARG A 21 0.65 -1.90 10.07
CA ARG A 21 1.46 -2.91 10.75
C ARG A 21 2.67 -3.27 9.91
N TRP A 22 3.85 -2.86 10.36
CA TRP A 22 5.11 -3.08 9.66
C TRP A 22 5.70 -4.48 9.87
N LYS A 23 5.35 -5.13 10.98
CA LYS A 23 5.78 -6.49 11.33
C LYS A 23 4.55 -7.33 11.61
N THR A 24 3.97 -7.91 10.55
CA THR A 24 2.88 -8.88 10.73
C THR A 24 3.44 -10.27 10.99
N SER A 25 2.68 -11.10 11.73
CA SER A 25 3.01 -12.52 11.96
C SER A 25 3.12 -13.32 10.65
N ASN A 26 2.61 -12.78 9.55
CA ASN A 26 2.76 -13.32 8.21
C ASN A 26 4.07 -12.79 7.57
N HIS A 27 5.18 -13.50 7.80
CA HIS A 27 6.49 -13.23 7.18
C HIS A 27 7.03 -11.79 7.35
N ASN A 28 6.65 -11.08 8.42
CA ASN A 28 7.02 -9.67 8.64
C ASN A 28 6.62 -8.73 7.49
N LEU A 29 5.54 -9.06 6.78
CA LEU A 29 5.07 -8.22 5.68
C LEU A 29 4.38 -6.97 6.21
N PRO A 30 4.57 -5.80 5.57
CA PRO A 30 3.79 -4.62 5.86
C PRO A 30 2.33 -4.85 5.46
N LEU A 31 1.42 -4.48 6.36
CA LEU A 31 -0.02 -4.49 6.18
C LEU A 31 -0.54 -3.08 6.44
N ILE A 32 -1.12 -2.48 5.41
CA ILE A 32 -1.74 -1.15 5.46
C ILE A 32 -3.23 -1.34 5.24
N THR A 33 -4.05 -0.83 6.15
CA THR A 33 -5.51 -0.91 6.05
C THR A 33 -6.07 0.44 5.65
N ILE A 34 -6.81 0.46 4.54
CA ILE A 34 -7.39 1.67 3.95
C ILE A 34 -8.91 1.59 4.01
N ARG A 35 -9.55 2.64 4.51
CA ARG A 35 -11.02 2.76 4.57
C ARG A 35 -11.51 3.94 3.73
N SER A 36 -12.45 3.68 2.85
CA SER A 36 -13.16 4.71 2.07
C SER A 36 -14.59 4.84 2.60
N GLY A 37 -14.84 5.85 3.45
CA GLY A 37 -16.18 6.07 4.01
C GLY A 37 -16.79 4.84 4.69
N THR A 38 -17.95 4.42 4.20
CA THR A 38 -18.72 3.27 4.71
C THR A 38 -18.30 1.93 4.12
N ASP A 39 -17.37 1.90 3.17
CA ASP A 39 -16.94 0.67 2.53
C ASP A 39 -16.14 -0.24 3.48
N LYS A 40 -16.12 -1.54 3.15
CA LYS A 40 -15.27 -2.50 3.85
C LYS A 40 -13.80 -2.07 3.74
N PRO A 41 -13.02 -2.14 4.83
CA PRO A 41 -11.60 -1.82 4.80
C PRO A 41 -10.86 -2.71 3.78
N LYS A 42 -10.01 -2.09 2.95
CA LYS A 42 -9.13 -2.77 2.02
C LYS A 42 -7.76 -2.94 2.66
N HIS A 43 -7.21 -4.14 2.54
CA HIS A 43 -5.91 -4.49 3.13
C HIS A 43 -4.85 -4.55 2.04
N PHE A 44 -3.87 -3.64 2.09
CA PHE A 44 -2.71 -3.68 1.25
C PHE A 44 -1.58 -4.39 1.98
N GLN A 45 -1.37 -5.67 1.65
CA GLN A 45 -0.33 -6.50 2.23
C GLN A 45 0.47 -7.19 1.13
N HIS A 46 1.74 -6.81 0.96
CA HIS A 46 2.59 -7.38 -0.08
C HIS A 46 4.07 -7.20 0.22
N VAL A 47 4.89 -8.22 -0.12
CA VAL A 47 6.37 -8.23 0.02
C VAL A 47 7.11 -7.22 -0.86
N ARG A 48 6.38 -6.52 -1.72
CA ARG A 48 6.95 -5.52 -2.64
C ARG A 48 6.65 -4.10 -2.19
N ILE A 49 5.88 -3.92 -1.11
CA ILE A 49 5.69 -2.62 -0.49
C ILE A 49 7.06 -2.17 0.04
N ILE A 50 7.48 -0.98 -0.37
CA ILE A 50 8.71 -0.33 0.10
C ILE A 50 8.45 0.88 0.98
N LEU A 51 7.18 1.17 1.26
CA LEU A 51 6.80 2.20 2.21
C LEU A 51 7.41 1.91 3.58
N THR A 52 7.75 2.98 4.29
CA THR A 52 8.29 2.96 5.64
C THR A 52 7.34 3.70 6.60
N PRO A 53 7.54 3.58 7.93
CA PRO A 53 6.75 4.34 8.91
C PRO A 53 6.84 5.87 8.75
N GLU A 54 7.85 6.36 8.03
CA GLU A 54 8.05 7.79 7.75
C GLU A 54 7.20 8.26 6.57
N ASP A 55 6.97 7.38 5.59
CA ASP A 55 6.20 7.68 4.38
C ASP A 55 4.69 7.68 4.60
N ILE A 56 4.19 6.87 5.53
CA ILE A 56 2.74 6.67 5.73
C ILE A 56 2.39 6.43 7.21
N LYS A 57 1.33 7.11 7.65
CA LYS A 57 0.82 7.09 9.02
C LYS A 57 -0.69 6.92 9.03
N ILE A 58 -1.22 6.53 10.19
CA ILE A 58 -2.66 6.47 10.43
C ILE A 58 -3.22 7.89 10.31
N GLY A 59 -4.32 8.04 9.56
CA GLY A 59 -4.94 9.32 9.23
C GLY A 59 -4.57 9.88 7.86
N ASP A 60 -3.52 9.37 7.21
CA ASP A 60 -3.11 9.85 5.90
C ASP A 60 -4.13 9.49 4.81
N ARG A 61 -4.28 10.40 3.84
CA ARG A 61 -5.01 10.11 2.60
C ARG A 61 -4.15 9.22 1.72
N PHE A 62 -4.61 8.01 1.46
CA PHE A 62 -3.93 7.05 0.59
C PHE A 62 -4.73 6.82 -0.68
N SER A 63 -4.05 6.81 -1.82
CA SER A 63 -4.60 6.35 -3.09
C SER A 63 -3.57 5.55 -3.86
N LYS A 64 -3.96 4.38 -4.36
CA LYS A 64 -3.16 3.56 -5.28
C LYS A 64 -4.07 3.06 -6.39
N LYS A 65 -3.61 3.20 -7.63
CA LYS A 65 -4.27 2.64 -8.81
C LYS A 65 -3.75 1.23 -9.10
N SER A 66 -4.64 0.35 -9.57
CA SER A 66 -4.24 -0.97 -10.08
C SER A 66 -3.23 -0.81 -11.21
N GLY A 67 -2.29 -1.75 -11.35
CA GLY A 67 -1.30 -1.72 -12.43
C GLY A 67 -0.16 -0.69 -12.26
N THR A 68 -0.16 0.10 -11.19
CA THR A 68 0.90 1.09 -10.90
C THR A 68 1.78 0.67 -9.72
N ASN A 69 3.04 1.13 -9.74
CA ASN A 69 3.99 0.96 -8.65
C ASN A 69 4.07 2.19 -7.72
N THR A 70 3.29 3.22 -8.02
CA THR A 70 3.20 4.48 -7.27
C THR A 70 1.97 4.49 -6.38
N CYS A 71 2.07 5.24 -5.29
CA CYS A 71 0.98 5.56 -4.39
C CYS A 71 0.96 7.08 -4.21
N SER A 72 -0.22 7.64 -4.01
CA SER A 72 -0.40 9.01 -3.54
C SER A 72 -0.71 8.96 -2.05
N ILE A 73 0.12 9.61 -1.24
CA ILE A 73 -0.04 9.73 0.21
C ILE A 73 -0.10 11.23 0.53
N ASN A 74 -1.22 11.69 1.09
CA ASN A 74 -1.50 13.12 1.32
C ASN A 74 -1.22 13.98 0.08
N GLU A 75 -1.67 13.50 -1.08
CA GLU A 75 -1.50 14.17 -2.39
C GLU A 75 -0.05 14.20 -2.92
N VAL A 76 0.90 13.61 -2.19
CA VAL A 76 2.28 13.40 -2.64
C VAL A 76 2.41 12.05 -3.32
N GLU A 77 2.81 12.04 -4.58
CA GLU A 77 3.09 10.80 -5.30
C GLU A 77 4.49 10.28 -5.01
N LEU A 78 4.59 9.02 -4.60
CA LEU A 78 5.86 8.33 -4.38
C LEU A 78 5.80 6.87 -4.82
N LYS A 79 6.97 6.31 -5.08
CA LYS A 79 7.11 4.88 -5.40
C LYS A 79 6.86 4.07 -4.12
N CYS A 80 5.80 3.27 -4.10
CA CYS A 80 5.41 2.47 -2.94
C CYS A 80 5.58 0.97 -3.18
N VAL A 81 5.83 0.54 -4.42
CA VAL A 81 6.07 -0.85 -4.81
C VAL A 81 7.42 -0.95 -5.54
N LYS A 82 8.29 -1.89 -5.15
CA LYS A 82 9.58 -2.13 -5.83
C LYS A 82 9.43 -2.61 -7.27
#